data_AF-A0A7M2YU11-F1
#
_entry.id   AF-A0A7M2YU11-F1
#
_cell.length_a   1.000
_cell.length_b   1.000
_cell.length_c   1.000
_cell.angle_alpha   90.00
_cell.angle_beta   90.00
_cell.angle_gamma   90.00
#
_symmetry.space_group_name_H-M   'P 1'
#
loop_
_entity.id
_entity.type
_entity.pdbx_description
1 polymer ?
#
loop_
_entity_poly.entity_id
_entity_poly.type
_entity_poly.pdbx_seq_one_letter_code
_entity_poly.pdbx_strand_id
1 'polypeptide(L)'
;MTRAACVALLALVLVPAASAAAPVTGPAGGTRGHLAGAPFAPDTAPRLTRAQALERFLATAKVARWLDRYPPRPATDATFDEATRRWTVKVWSGRAGQIALGKVEDGDGRVVESWVGPQVAWKMARGRDGAFGGKVLNAWWVWIPLSALFLVGLADRRRLLSLHTLDLLVLLSFGLSLWFFNRGEVFRSAPLAAPPLLYLLVRTAWIGFRGRGPAPGISWPVWALAAACVFLAGFRVGLNLESPRGVIDVGYAGVIGADRILDGRAPYGHMPVQDGRTPCGPADADGEIRDRIQQNGRCESSNERGDTYGPVAYLAYVPAVLALGWSGRWDSLPAAHATAIVFDALVVLGLVLVGRRLGGSRLAALLAFAWLANPFTAYTLNANSNDAIMPAALVWGFWLCTSPWARGAAVAAAAWTKFAALLVAPLWLTYPDGLRPRSAARFAAAFAGVSLAAFSLLLLEPSLAGALRTFLDRTLGFQLGRHSPFSPWDWGQYHAAGVPDLKLLQRLVQIAVLALAGVAAVLPRRKGPLELAALTAAILVGFELGLTHWFYLYIPWFLPFVVLALFLPRRPA
;
A
#
# COMPACT_ATOMS: atom_id res chain seq x y z
N MET A 1 52.65 -8.16 14.47
CA MET A 1 52.47 -7.20 13.35
C MET A 1 51.21 -7.58 12.57
N THR A 2 50.33 -6.58 12.40
CA THR A 2 49.21 -6.44 11.44
C THR A 2 47.97 -7.36 11.47
N ARG A 3 46.82 -6.65 11.37
CA ARG A 3 45.42 -7.03 11.02
C ARG A 3 44.54 -7.36 12.24
N ALA A 4 43.36 -6.76 12.47
CA ALA A 4 42.57 -5.81 11.70
C ALA A 4 41.66 -5.01 12.64
N ALA A 5 41.39 -3.76 12.27
CA ALA A 5 40.55 -2.81 12.98
C ALA A 5 39.28 -2.49 12.17
N CYS A 6 38.33 -1.87 12.87
CA CYS A 6 37.20 -1.06 12.39
C CYS A 6 35.84 -1.76 12.23
N VAL A 7 35.16 -1.94 13.36
CA VAL A 7 33.71 -1.70 13.48
C VAL A 7 33.47 -0.89 14.77
N ALA A 8 33.13 0.39 14.62
CA ALA A 8 32.46 1.18 15.65
C ALA A 8 31.94 2.47 15.01
N LEU A 9 30.61 2.68 15.06
CA LEU A 9 29.96 3.85 15.68
C LEU A 9 28.51 3.97 15.21
N LEU A 10 27.58 3.55 16.06
CA LEU A 10 26.23 4.14 16.20
C LEU A 10 25.60 3.63 17.50
N ALA A 11 25.85 4.37 18.57
CA ALA A 11 25.13 4.44 19.84
C ALA A 11 25.18 5.93 20.20
N LEU A 12 24.20 6.66 20.73
CA LEU A 12 23.04 6.47 21.60
C LEU A 12 22.03 7.59 21.20
N VAL A 13 20.74 7.59 21.52
CA VAL A 13 20.14 7.83 22.85
C VAL A 13 18.67 7.43 22.79
N LEU A 14 18.21 6.56 23.69
CA LEU A 14 16.83 6.55 24.19
C LEU A 14 16.86 6.08 25.65
N VAL A 15 16.50 6.98 26.55
CA VAL A 15 16.28 6.73 27.98
C VAL A 15 14.82 6.32 28.17
N PRO A 16 14.50 5.26 28.95
CA PRO A 16 13.11 4.98 29.32
C PRO A 16 12.76 5.78 30.59
N ALA A 17 11.72 6.61 30.51
CA ALA A 17 11.05 7.12 31.69
C ALA A 17 10.12 6.02 32.23
N ALA A 18 10.51 5.42 33.35
CA ALA A 18 9.66 4.55 34.14
C ALA A 18 8.63 5.39 34.90
N SER A 19 7.34 5.16 34.68
CA SER A 19 6.29 5.62 35.60
C SER A 19 5.87 4.47 36.50
N ALA A 20 6.13 4.65 37.79
CA ALA A 20 5.69 3.79 38.87
C ALA A 20 4.16 3.81 38.98
N ALA A 21 3.55 2.64 39.04
CA ALA A 21 2.15 2.48 39.43
C ALA A 21 2.06 2.53 40.97
N ALA A 22 1.25 3.46 41.49
CA ALA A 22 0.92 3.52 42.92
C ALA A 22 -0.07 2.39 43.28
N PRO A 23 -0.03 1.86 44.52
CA PRO A 23 -0.96 0.83 44.96
C PRO A 23 -2.34 1.45 45.25
N VAL A 24 -3.38 0.85 44.68
CA VAL A 24 -4.77 1.18 45.02
C VAL A 24 -5.11 0.53 46.36
N THR A 25 -5.33 1.35 47.37
CA THR A 25 -5.87 0.95 48.67
C THR A 25 -7.35 0.59 48.51
N GLY A 26 -7.72 -0.64 48.87
CA GLY A 26 -9.12 -1.02 49.04
C GLY A 26 -9.63 -0.65 50.44
N PRO A 27 -10.90 -0.22 50.61
CA PRO A 27 -11.50 -0.12 51.92
C PRO A 27 -12.12 -1.47 52.32
N ALA A 28 -11.78 -1.92 53.52
CA ALA A 28 -12.47 -2.98 54.24
C ALA A 28 -13.48 -2.36 55.24
N GLY A 29 -14.68 -2.93 55.34
CA GLY A 29 -15.57 -2.68 56.48
C GLY A 29 -17.08 -2.94 56.24
N GLY A 30 -17.59 -4.07 56.78
CA GLY A 30 -18.76 -4.05 57.70
C GLY A 30 -20.21 -4.11 57.18
N THR A 31 -20.76 -5.33 57.21
CA THR A 31 -22.09 -5.74 57.75
C THR A 31 -23.45 -5.17 57.26
N ARG A 32 -24.26 -6.11 56.74
CA ARG A 32 -25.73 -6.32 56.87
C ARG A 32 -26.66 -5.11 57.07
N GLY A 33 -27.54 -4.88 56.10
CA GLY A 33 -28.81 -4.18 56.32
C GLY A 33 -29.62 -3.92 55.05
N HIS A 34 -30.77 -4.61 54.95
CA HIS A 34 -31.99 -4.27 54.20
C HIS A 34 -31.99 -4.24 52.66
N LEU A 35 -32.79 -5.17 52.12
CA LEU A 35 -33.33 -5.18 50.76
C LEU A 35 -34.15 -3.91 50.53
N ALA A 36 -33.54 -2.91 49.91
CA ALA A 36 -34.25 -1.80 49.29
C ALA A 36 -34.48 -2.13 47.81
N GLY A 37 -35.72 -1.89 47.36
CA GLY A 37 -36.28 -2.34 46.08
C GLY A 37 -35.37 -2.11 44.87
N ALA A 38 -35.40 -3.09 43.97
CA ALA A 38 -34.73 -3.05 42.69
C ALA A 38 -35.04 -1.72 41.98
N PRO A 39 -34.02 -0.95 41.55
CA PRO A 39 -34.25 0.14 40.61
C PRO A 39 -34.74 -0.50 39.31
N PHE A 40 -35.82 0.05 38.74
CA PHE A 40 -36.40 -0.25 37.43
C PHE A 40 -35.41 -0.97 36.50
N ALA A 41 -35.71 -2.22 36.13
CA ALA A 41 -35.03 -2.86 35.02
C ALA A 41 -35.17 -1.91 33.81
N PRO A 42 -34.07 -1.49 33.17
CA PRO A 42 -34.16 -0.65 31.99
C PRO A 42 -34.99 -1.40 30.95
N ASP A 43 -35.95 -0.70 30.34
CA ASP A 43 -36.82 -1.26 29.30
C ASP A 43 -35.93 -1.74 28.14
N THR A 44 -35.67 -3.05 28.08
CA THR A 44 -34.78 -3.67 27.08
C THR A 44 -35.47 -3.79 25.73
N ALA A 45 -36.80 -3.61 25.69
CA ALA A 45 -37.55 -3.64 24.46
C ALA A 45 -37.09 -2.52 23.51
N PRO A 46 -36.97 -2.81 22.20
CA PRO A 46 -36.72 -1.78 21.21
C PRO A 46 -37.95 -0.88 21.09
N ARG A 47 -37.73 0.43 20.97
CA ARG A 47 -38.78 1.44 20.79
C ARG A 47 -39.30 1.46 19.36
N LEU A 48 -38.43 1.19 18.38
CA LEU A 48 -38.84 1.02 16.99
C LEU A 48 -39.17 -0.45 16.73
N THR A 49 -40.10 -0.66 15.81
CA THR A 49 -40.27 -1.97 15.19
C THR A 49 -39.24 -2.18 14.10
N ARG A 50 -38.98 -3.45 13.75
CA ARG A 50 -38.17 -3.84 12.59
C ARG A 50 -38.60 -3.13 11.31
N ALA A 51 -39.92 -3.00 11.09
CA ALA A 51 -40.48 -2.35 9.91
C ALA A 51 -40.20 -0.84 9.89
N GLN A 52 -40.34 -0.17 11.04
CA GLN A 52 -40.04 1.27 11.16
C GLN A 52 -38.56 1.55 10.94
N ALA A 53 -37.65 0.75 11.52
CA ALA A 53 -36.22 0.90 11.29
C ALA A 53 -35.85 0.74 9.81
N LEU A 54 -36.47 -0.24 9.14
CA LEU A 54 -36.28 -0.47 7.70
C LEU A 54 -36.79 0.72 6.87
N GLU A 55 -38.01 1.19 7.14
CA GLU A 55 -38.61 2.33 6.44
C GLU A 55 -37.74 3.59 6.57
N ARG A 56 -37.29 3.92 7.78
CA ARG A 56 -36.39 5.06 8.05
C ARG A 56 -35.08 4.95 7.26
N PHE A 57 -34.49 3.76 7.22
CA PHE A 57 -33.25 3.53 6.48
C PHE A 57 -33.45 3.67 4.96
N LEU A 58 -34.47 3.02 4.41
CA LEU A 58 -34.77 3.05 2.98
C LEU A 58 -35.15 4.45 2.48
N ALA A 59 -35.81 5.26 3.31
CA ALA A 59 -36.17 6.64 3.00
C ALA A 59 -34.97 7.60 2.98
N THR A 60 -33.79 7.17 3.46
CA THR A 60 -32.59 8.02 3.43
C THR A 60 -32.22 8.34 1.99
N ALA A 61 -32.16 9.63 1.61
CA ALA A 61 -31.97 10.07 0.22
C ALA A 61 -30.76 9.42 -0.49
N LYS A 62 -29.66 9.19 0.24
CA LYS A 62 -28.48 8.46 -0.29
C LYS A 62 -28.80 7.01 -0.64
N VAL A 63 -29.55 6.32 0.23
CA VAL A 63 -29.95 4.91 0.07
C VAL A 63 -30.99 4.80 -1.03
N ALA A 64 -32.09 5.56 -0.95
CA ALA A 64 -33.15 5.57 -1.95
C ALA A 64 -32.59 5.75 -3.38
N ARG A 65 -31.80 6.81 -3.61
CA ARG A 65 -31.17 7.05 -4.92
C ARG A 65 -30.26 5.91 -5.39
N TRP A 66 -29.62 5.19 -4.47
CA TRP A 66 -28.79 4.04 -4.83
C TRP A 66 -29.66 2.86 -5.25
N LEU A 67 -30.76 2.62 -4.53
CA LEU A 67 -31.70 1.53 -4.79
C LEU A 67 -32.46 1.70 -6.12
N ASP A 68 -32.65 2.93 -6.61
CA ASP A 68 -33.25 3.20 -7.94
C ASP A 68 -32.49 2.53 -9.11
N ARG A 69 -31.26 2.06 -8.87
CA ARG A 69 -30.43 1.35 -9.87
C ARG A 69 -30.69 -0.15 -9.95
N TYR A 70 -31.58 -0.67 -9.11
CA TYR A 70 -31.82 -2.11 -8.94
C TYR A 70 -33.30 -2.45 -9.16
N PRO A 71 -33.63 -3.73 -9.41
CA PRO A 71 -35.03 -4.16 -9.47
C PRO A 71 -35.81 -3.78 -8.20
N PRO A 72 -37.10 -3.45 -8.33
CA PRO A 72 -37.94 -3.10 -7.19
C PRO A 72 -38.09 -4.29 -6.23
N ARG A 73 -38.39 -4.00 -4.95
CA ARG A 73 -38.57 -4.97 -3.85
C ARG A 73 -37.28 -5.78 -3.52
N PRO A 74 -36.22 -5.10 -3.07
CA PRO A 74 -35.01 -5.79 -2.61
C PRO A 74 -35.31 -6.66 -1.37
N ALA A 75 -34.48 -7.68 -1.14
CA ALA A 75 -34.52 -8.42 0.11
C ALA A 75 -33.92 -7.58 1.23
N THR A 76 -34.52 -7.61 2.42
CA THR A 76 -34.15 -6.72 3.52
C THR A 76 -34.14 -7.42 4.87
N ASP A 77 -33.19 -7.05 5.71
CA ASP A 77 -33.09 -7.54 7.09
C ASP A 77 -32.77 -6.39 8.04
N ALA A 78 -33.28 -6.48 9.27
CA ALA A 78 -33.01 -5.51 10.31
C ALA A 78 -32.92 -6.23 11.66
N THR A 79 -31.75 -6.13 12.30
CA THR A 79 -31.43 -6.79 13.57
C THR A 79 -31.17 -5.73 14.63
N PHE A 80 -31.78 -5.88 15.80
CA PHE A 80 -31.57 -4.99 16.93
C PHE A 80 -30.38 -5.43 17.78
N ASP A 81 -29.52 -4.49 18.15
CA ASP A 81 -28.43 -4.67 19.11
C ASP A 81 -28.80 -3.97 20.43
N GLU A 82 -29.04 -4.77 21.46
CA GLU A 82 -29.42 -4.31 22.80
C GLU A 82 -28.34 -3.46 23.46
N ALA A 83 -27.07 -3.79 23.26
CA ALA A 83 -25.95 -3.13 23.91
C ALA A 83 -25.73 -1.72 23.35
N THR A 84 -25.90 -1.54 22.03
CA THR A 84 -25.73 -0.23 21.38
C THR A 84 -27.04 0.51 21.15
N ARG A 85 -28.19 -0.10 21.44
CA ARG A 85 -29.55 0.43 21.18
C ARG A 85 -29.72 0.86 19.72
N ARG A 86 -29.20 0.07 18.78
CA ARG A 86 -29.19 0.36 17.34
C ARG A 86 -29.71 -0.80 16.53
N TRP A 87 -30.44 -0.46 15.47
CA TRP A 87 -30.86 -1.40 14.44
C TRP A 87 -29.82 -1.44 13.33
N THR A 88 -29.29 -2.61 13.02
CA THR A 88 -28.46 -2.84 11.82
C THR A 88 -29.35 -3.27 10.68
N VAL A 89 -29.41 -2.47 9.62
CA VAL A 89 -30.26 -2.71 8.44
C VAL A 89 -29.40 -3.12 7.25
N LYS A 90 -29.80 -4.18 6.55
CA LYS A 90 -29.11 -4.74 5.39
C LYS A 90 -30.09 -4.91 4.23
N VAL A 91 -29.63 -4.62 3.02
CA VAL A 91 -30.43 -4.68 1.80
C VAL A 91 -29.67 -5.44 0.72
N TRP A 92 -30.32 -6.39 0.05
CA TRP A 92 -29.75 -7.23 -1.00
C TRP A 92 -30.57 -7.19 -2.29
N SER A 93 -29.90 -7.39 -3.42
CA SER A 93 -30.54 -7.46 -4.74
C SER A 93 -29.89 -8.50 -5.64
N GLY A 94 -30.55 -9.66 -5.79
CA GLY A 94 -30.18 -10.70 -6.75
C GLY A 94 -28.67 -11.00 -6.78
N ARG A 95 -28.09 -10.96 -7.99
CA ARG A 95 -26.65 -11.22 -8.21
C ARG A 95 -25.72 -10.15 -7.63
N ALA A 96 -26.21 -8.95 -7.34
CA ALA A 96 -25.38 -7.89 -6.73
C ALA A 96 -25.04 -8.17 -5.26
N GLY A 97 -25.71 -9.16 -4.64
CA GLY A 97 -25.54 -9.44 -3.21
C GLY A 97 -26.02 -8.26 -2.37
N GLN A 98 -25.26 -7.92 -1.33
CA GLN A 98 -25.61 -6.83 -0.42
C GLN A 98 -25.30 -5.46 -1.05
N ILE A 99 -26.32 -4.62 -1.21
CA ILE A 99 -26.23 -3.34 -1.92
C ILE A 99 -26.33 -2.13 -0.99
N ALA A 100 -26.86 -2.31 0.23
CA ALA A 100 -26.85 -1.29 1.28
C ALA A 100 -26.69 -1.89 2.68
N LEU A 101 -26.08 -1.13 3.58
CA LEU A 101 -25.88 -1.43 4.99
C LEU A 101 -25.99 -0.13 5.79
N GLY A 102 -26.65 -0.15 6.93
CA GLY A 102 -26.66 1.01 7.81
C GLY A 102 -27.05 0.69 9.23
N LYS A 103 -27.00 1.73 10.06
CA LYS A 103 -27.41 1.68 11.46
C LYS A 103 -28.42 2.79 11.73
N VAL A 104 -29.49 2.44 12.44
CA VAL A 104 -30.58 3.34 12.83
C VAL A 104 -30.67 3.34 14.36
N GLU A 105 -30.70 4.52 14.96
CA GLU A 105 -30.90 4.64 16.41
C GLU A 105 -32.33 4.29 16.78
N ASP A 106 -32.48 3.45 17.79
CA ASP A 106 -33.79 3.01 18.26
C ASP A 106 -34.55 4.12 19.00
N GLY A 107 -33.84 5.08 19.60
CA GLY A 107 -34.45 6.15 20.38
C GLY A 107 -35.34 7.08 19.56
N ASP A 108 -34.86 7.53 18.41
CA ASP A 108 -35.46 8.58 17.58
C ASP A 108 -35.63 8.18 16.09
N GLY A 109 -35.15 7.00 15.68
CA GLY A 109 -35.18 6.56 14.29
C GLY A 109 -34.16 7.24 13.37
N ARG A 110 -33.18 7.95 13.94
CA ARG A 110 -32.14 8.64 13.17
C ARG A 110 -31.16 7.65 12.57
N VAL A 111 -30.89 7.79 11.28
CA VAL A 111 -29.89 6.98 10.58
C VAL A 111 -28.49 7.53 10.89
N VAL A 112 -27.71 6.77 11.68
CA VAL A 112 -26.34 7.14 12.08
C VAL A 112 -25.29 6.69 11.07
N GLU A 113 -25.55 5.60 10.36
CA GLU A 113 -24.66 5.08 9.32
C GLU A 113 -25.47 4.69 8.09
N SER A 114 -24.98 5.08 6.90
CA SER A 114 -25.56 4.65 5.62
C SER A 114 -24.48 4.39 4.58
N TRP A 115 -24.27 3.11 4.27
CA TRP A 115 -23.27 2.60 3.35
C TRP A 115 -23.95 1.99 2.12
N VAL A 116 -23.49 2.38 0.94
CA VAL A 116 -24.01 1.89 -0.35
C VAL A 116 -22.85 1.59 -1.30
N GLY A 117 -23.09 0.69 -2.26
CA GLY A 117 -22.09 0.30 -3.27
C GLY A 117 -20.77 -0.17 -2.63
N PRO A 118 -19.60 0.37 -3.04
CA PRO A 118 -18.29 0.01 -2.50
C PRO A 118 -18.20 0.00 -0.96
N GLN A 119 -18.91 0.90 -0.29
CA GLN A 119 -18.81 1.12 1.15
C GLN A 119 -19.38 -0.03 1.99
N VAL A 120 -20.22 -0.87 1.37
CA VAL A 120 -20.83 -2.03 2.02
C VAL A 120 -19.77 -3.09 2.30
N ALA A 121 -19.09 -3.56 1.25
CA ALA A 121 -18.09 -4.62 1.35
C ALA A 121 -16.70 -4.12 1.80
N TRP A 122 -16.40 -2.82 1.59
CA TRP A 122 -15.07 -2.28 1.84
C TRP A 122 -15.10 -1.19 2.90
N LYS A 123 -14.73 -1.53 4.15
CA LYS A 123 -14.59 -0.53 5.23
C LYS A 123 -13.64 0.61 4.84
N MET A 124 -12.62 0.32 4.04
CA MET A 124 -11.66 1.31 3.51
C MET A 124 -12.31 2.34 2.57
N ALA A 125 -13.43 2.01 1.91
CA ALA A 125 -14.17 2.92 1.04
C ALA A 125 -15.05 3.93 1.81
N ARG A 126 -15.10 3.85 3.14
CA ARG A 126 -15.97 4.69 3.98
C ARG A 126 -15.39 6.07 4.29
N GLY A 127 -14.15 6.36 3.90
CA GLY A 127 -13.53 7.68 4.11
C GLY A 127 -13.24 8.01 5.57
N ARG A 128 -12.71 7.05 6.34
CA ARG A 128 -12.34 7.27 7.74
C ARG A 128 -11.07 8.13 7.82
N ASP A 129 -11.11 9.22 8.58
CA ASP A 129 -10.01 10.17 8.70
C ASP A 129 -8.71 9.50 9.17
N GLY A 130 -7.66 9.66 8.36
CA GLY A 130 -6.33 9.15 8.68
C GLY A 130 -6.18 7.63 8.61
N ALA A 131 -7.12 6.92 7.95
CA ALA A 131 -7.05 5.46 7.77
C ALA A 131 -5.76 5.00 7.07
N PHE A 132 -5.13 5.87 6.28
CA PHE A 132 -3.88 5.64 5.58
C PHE A 132 -3.01 6.89 5.68
N GLY A 133 -1.70 6.72 5.90
CA GLY A 133 -0.74 7.83 5.99
C GLY A 133 -0.89 8.73 7.23
N GLY A 134 -1.83 8.43 8.14
CA GLY A 134 -2.08 9.20 9.36
C GLY A 134 -2.83 10.52 9.13
N LYS A 135 -3.43 11.06 10.20
CA LYS A 135 -4.26 12.29 10.14
C LYS A 135 -3.45 13.53 9.79
N VAL A 136 -2.25 13.65 10.34
CA VAL A 136 -1.40 14.85 10.20
C VAL A 136 -0.93 15.02 8.76
N LEU A 137 -0.39 13.97 8.14
CA LEU A 137 0.10 14.04 6.75
C LEU A 137 -1.03 14.37 5.76
N ASN A 138 -2.22 13.81 5.98
CA ASN A 138 -3.40 14.05 5.13
C ASN A 138 -4.03 15.43 5.37
N ALA A 139 -3.63 16.16 6.42
CA ALA A 139 -4.14 17.49 6.65
C ALA A 139 -3.66 18.44 5.55
N TRP A 140 -4.55 19.32 5.06
CA TRP A 140 -4.25 20.23 3.96
C TRP A 140 -3.03 21.12 4.23
N TRP A 141 -2.79 21.49 5.49
CA TRP A 141 -1.67 22.31 5.93
C TRP A 141 -0.33 21.56 5.96
N VAL A 142 -0.31 20.22 5.80
CA VAL A 142 0.92 19.46 5.52
C VAL A 142 0.98 19.09 4.03
N TRP A 143 -0.11 18.57 3.49
CA TRP A 143 -0.17 18.04 2.13
C TRP A 143 0.14 19.12 1.08
N ILE A 144 -0.46 20.32 1.22
CA ILE A 144 -0.26 21.41 0.26
C ILE A 144 1.16 21.97 0.34
N PRO A 145 1.73 22.31 1.51
CA PRO A 145 3.13 22.72 1.58
C PRO A 145 4.11 21.66 1.07
N LEU A 146 3.89 20.37 1.36
CA LEU A 146 4.75 19.30 0.85
C LEU A 146 4.67 19.20 -0.69
N SER A 147 3.46 19.30 -1.25
CA SER A 147 3.24 19.36 -2.70
C SER A 147 3.91 20.58 -3.33
N ALA A 148 3.82 21.74 -2.67
CA ALA A 148 4.46 22.98 -3.12
C ALA A 148 6.00 22.86 -3.07
N LEU A 149 6.56 22.28 -2.01
CA LEU A 149 7.99 22.00 -1.90
C LEU A 149 8.47 21.08 -3.04
N PHE A 150 7.73 20.01 -3.32
CA PHE A 150 8.03 19.12 -4.45
C PHE A 150 8.05 19.89 -5.78
N LEU A 151 7.02 20.68 -6.06
CA LEU A 151 6.91 21.43 -7.30
C LEU A 151 8.01 22.52 -7.41
N VAL A 152 8.19 23.34 -6.39
CA VAL A 152 9.14 24.47 -6.38
C VAL A 152 10.59 23.98 -6.39
N GLY A 153 10.88 22.86 -5.75
CA GLY A 153 12.22 22.27 -5.73
C GLY A 153 12.62 21.62 -7.06
N LEU A 154 11.64 21.19 -7.87
CA LEU A 154 11.86 20.43 -9.10
C LEU A 154 11.46 21.14 -10.39
N ALA A 155 10.72 22.24 -10.34
CA ALA A 155 10.31 22.98 -11.54
C ALA A 155 11.48 23.78 -12.15
N ASP A 156 11.49 23.88 -13.48
CA ASP A 156 12.38 24.79 -14.19
C ASP A 156 11.83 26.21 -14.10
N ARG A 157 12.42 27.03 -13.22
CA ARG A 157 11.98 28.41 -12.96
C ARG A 157 12.06 29.32 -14.19
N ARG A 158 12.89 28.97 -15.18
CA ARG A 158 13.01 29.74 -16.43
C ARG A 158 11.97 29.34 -17.46
N ARG A 159 11.35 28.15 -17.31
CA ARG A 159 10.39 27.57 -18.27
C ARG A 159 9.22 26.91 -17.53
N LEU A 160 8.42 27.74 -16.87
CA LEU A 160 7.26 27.27 -16.10
C LEU A 160 6.21 26.58 -16.97
N LEU A 161 5.97 27.06 -18.19
CA LEU A 161 5.06 26.44 -19.16
C LEU A 161 5.79 25.40 -20.02
N SER A 162 6.30 24.35 -19.37
CA SER A 162 7.00 23.25 -20.04
C SER A 162 6.37 21.90 -19.75
N LEU A 163 6.64 20.92 -20.62
CA LEU A 163 6.24 19.52 -20.38
C LEU A 163 6.80 19.00 -19.06
N HIS A 164 7.99 19.46 -18.64
CA HIS A 164 8.57 19.07 -17.35
C HIS A 164 7.73 19.55 -16.16
N THR A 165 7.27 20.80 -16.17
CA THR A 165 6.37 21.28 -15.11
C THR A 165 5.05 20.53 -15.14
N LEU A 166 4.52 20.21 -16.33
CA LEU A 166 3.33 19.37 -16.46
C LEU A 166 3.57 17.95 -15.88
N ASP A 167 4.73 17.34 -16.14
CA ASP A 167 5.12 16.03 -15.59
C ASP A 167 5.03 16.04 -14.05
N LEU A 168 5.49 17.12 -13.39
CA LEU A 168 5.41 17.30 -11.93
C LEU A 168 3.98 17.54 -11.44
N LEU A 169 3.20 18.37 -12.14
CA LEU A 169 1.79 18.63 -11.80
C LEU A 169 0.95 17.36 -11.92
N VAL A 170 1.22 16.53 -12.93
CA VAL A 170 0.55 15.24 -13.11
C VAL A 170 0.85 14.30 -11.94
N LEU A 171 2.10 14.23 -11.46
CA LEU A 171 2.45 13.45 -10.26
C LEU A 171 1.72 13.94 -9.00
N LEU A 172 1.47 15.24 -8.87
CA LEU A 172 0.69 15.80 -7.75
C LEU A 172 -0.83 15.64 -7.95
N SER A 173 -1.30 15.52 -9.18
CA SER A 173 -2.74 15.45 -9.50
C SER A 173 -3.43 14.20 -8.95
N PHE A 174 -2.69 13.13 -8.65
CA PHE A 174 -3.20 11.99 -7.87
C PHE A 174 -3.80 12.43 -6.53
N GLY A 175 -3.41 13.59 -5.99
CA GLY A 175 -3.95 14.15 -4.75
C GLY A 175 -5.43 14.52 -4.86
N LEU A 176 -5.91 14.86 -6.06
CA LEU A 176 -7.33 15.09 -6.31
C LEU A 176 -8.12 13.80 -6.17
N SER A 177 -7.61 12.71 -6.74
CA SER A 177 -8.18 11.37 -6.58
C SER A 177 -8.20 10.97 -5.10
N LEU A 178 -7.09 11.19 -4.37
CA LEU A 178 -6.97 10.87 -2.94
C LEU A 178 -7.95 11.68 -2.09
N TRP A 179 -8.17 12.96 -2.42
CA TRP A 179 -9.13 13.81 -1.71
C TRP A 179 -10.54 13.22 -1.72
N PHE A 180 -11.01 12.73 -2.88
CA PHE A 180 -12.30 12.04 -2.97
C PHE A 180 -12.30 10.68 -2.26
N PHE A 181 -11.19 9.93 -2.30
CA PHE A 181 -11.05 8.67 -1.57
C PHE A 181 -11.22 8.89 -0.06
N ASN A 182 -10.56 9.91 0.49
CA ASN A 182 -10.63 10.25 1.91
C ASN A 182 -12.04 10.68 2.35
N ARG A 183 -12.90 11.14 1.43
CA ARG A 183 -14.33 11.42 1.66
C ARG A 183 -15.25 10.20 1.46
N GLY A 184 -14.68 9.04 1.11
CA GLY A 184 -15.42 7.82 0.79
C GLY A 184 -16.13 7.86 -0.58
N GLU A 185 -15.79 8.80 -1.44
CA GLU A 185 -16.40 9.00 -2.76
C GLU A 185 -15.69 8.18 -3.84
N VAL A 186 -15.69 6.85 -3.69
CA VAL A 186 -14.88 5.94 -4.52
C VAL A 186 -15.22 6.02 -6.02
N PHE A 187 -16.50 6.21 -6.37
CA PHE A 187 -16.92 6.37 -7.77
C PHE A 187 -16.37 7.63 -8.45
N ARG A 188 -15.95 8.65 -7.69
CA ARG A 188 -15.24 9.82 -8.23
C ARG A 188 -13.73 9.62 -8.15
N SER A 189 -13.26 9.07 -7.03
CA SER A 189 -11.85 8.84 -6.79
C SER A 189 -11.21 7.91 -7.83
N ALA A 190 -11.69 6.66 -7.98
CA ALA A 190 -10.99 5.67 -8.80
C ALA A 190 -10.79 6.07 -10.27
N PRO A 191 -11.77 6.68 -10.98
CA PRO A 191 -11.56 7.17 -12.35
C PRO A 191 -10.54 8.30 -12.44
N LEU A 192 -10.43 9.16 -11.41
CA LEU A 192 -9.50 10.30 -11.42
C LEU A 192 -8.02 9.87 -11.31
N ALA A 193 -7.74 8.63 -10.92
CA ALA A 193 -6.40 8.07 -10.97
C ALA A 193 -5.96 7.67 -12.40
N ALA A 194 -6.89 7.42 -13.33
CA ALA A 194 -6.57 6.93 -14.67
C ALA A 194 -5.89 8.00 -15.57
N PRO A 195 -6.32 9.27 -15.63
CA PRO A 195 -5.66 10.30 -16.44
C PRO A 195 -4.16 10.49 -16.13
N PRO A 196 -3.72 10.65 -14.86
CA PRO A 196 -2.30 10.79 -14.58
C PRO A 196 -1.50 9.51 -14.90
N LEU A 197 -2.07 8.32 -14.67
CA LEU A 197 -1.43 7.06 -15.09
C LEU A 197 -1.26 6.99 -16.61
N LEU A 198 -2.30 7.31 -17.38
CA LEU A 198 -2.24 7.30 -18.84
C LEU A 198 -1.22 8.31 -19.37
N TYR A 199 -1.21 9.52 -18.80
CA TYR A 199 -0.22 10.54 -19.15
C TYR A 199 1.20 10.03 -18.90
N LEU A 200 1.49 9.53 -17.69
CA LEU A 200 2.82 9.06 -17.31
C LEU A 200 3.26 7.86 -18.15
N LEU A 201 2.34 6.94 -18.46
CA LEU A 201 2.58 5.81 -19.36
C LEU A 201 3.05 6.29 -20.74
N VAL A 202 2.25 7.15 -21.38
CA VAL A 202 2.56 7.69 -22.72
C VAL A 202 3.85 8.49 -22.68
N ARG A 203 4.01 9.34 -21.66
CA ARG A 203 5.15 10.23 -21.51
C ARG A 203 6.46 9.46 -21.34
N THR A 204 6.49 8.47 -20.45
CA THR A 204 7.69 7.69 -20.18
C THR A 204 8.00 6.72 -21.32
N ALA A 205 6.99 6.14 -21.97
CA ALA A 205 7.18 5.38 -23.21
C ALA A 205 7.79 6.27 -24.31
N TRP A 206 7.28 7.49 -24.48
CA TRP A 206 7.83 8.45 -25.45
C TRP A 206 9.30 8.76 -25.18
N ILE A 207 9.66 9.06 -23.91
CA ILE A 207 11.06 9.28 -23.53
C ILE A 207 11.90 8.04 -23.81
N GLY A 208 11.41 6.84 -23.52
CA GLY A 208 12.12 5.58 -23.71
C GLY A 208 12.36 5.20 -25.18
N PHE A 209 11.41 5.47 -26.06
CA PHE A 209 11.50 5.11 -27.49
C PHE A 209 12.04 6.21 -28.40
N ARG A 210 11.80 7.48 -28.07
CA ARG A 210 12.18 8.64 -28.90
C ARG A 210 13.30 9.49 -28.27
N GLY A 211 13.63 9.24 -27.00
CA GLY A 211 14.47 10.13 -26.21
C GLY A 211 13.73 11.40 -25.80
N ARG A 212 14.47 12.34 -25.21
CA ARG A 212 13.95 13.66 -24.80
C ARG A 212 14.95 14.78 -25.09
N GLY A 213 14.47 16.02 -25.04
CA GLY A 213 15.33 17.21 -25.03
C GLY A 213 16.24 17.27 -23.79
N PRO A 214 17.07 18.32 -23.66
CA PRO A 214 17.96 18.50 -22.52
C PRO A 214 17.23 18.38 -21.17
N ALA A 215 17.96 17.95 -20.13
CA ALA A 215 17.46 17.97 -18.76
C ALA A 215 17.03 19.40 -18.35
N PRO A 216 15.97 19.54 -17.54
CA PRO A 216 15.50 20.84 -17.08
C PRO A 216 16.60 21.54 -16.26
N GLY A 217 16.67 22.87 -16.40
CA GLY A 217 17.66 23.69 -15.71
C GLY A 217 17.22 24.02 -14.29
N ILE A 218 17.26 23.05 -13.37
CA ILE A 218 16.93 23.34 -11.96
C ILE A 218 18.02 24.23 -11.39
N SER A 219 17.67 25.36 -10.75
CA SER A 219 18.64 26.40 -10.35
C SER A 219 19.12 26.30 -8.89
N TRP A 220 18.56 25.42 -8.08
CA TRP A 220 18.92 25.31 -6.66
C TRP A 220 20.37 24.85 -6.45
N PRO A 221 21.09 25.41 -5.46
CA PRO A 221 22.42 24.91 -5.10
C PRO A 221 22.31 23.55 -4.39
N VAL A 222 23.34 22.72 -4.53
CA VAL A 222 23.35 21.34 -4.01
C VAL A 222 23.15 21.30 -2.50
N TRP A 223 23.76 22.23 -1.76
CA TRP A 223 23.65 22.29 -0.30
C TRP A 223 22.20 22.56 0.16
N ALA A 224 21.44 23.39 -0.57
CA ALA A 224 20.06 23.72 -0.20
C ALA A 224 19.14 22.51 -0.41
N LEU A 225 19.32 21.79 -1.53
CA LEU A 225 18.60 20.53 -1.77
C LEU A 225 18.97 19.48 -0.72
N ALA A 226 20.26 19.35 -0.38
CA ALA A 226 20.71 18.40 0.64
C ALA A 226 20.15 18.73 2.03
N ALA A 227 20.16 20.00 2.45
CA ALA A 227 19.57 20.44 3.71
C ALA A 227 18.06 20.16 3.75
N ALA A 228 17.35 20.44 2.65
CA ALA A 228 15.93 20.12 2.53
C ALA A 228 15.69 18.60 2.60
N CYS A 229 16.53 17.78 1.98
CA CYS A 229 16.46 16.32 2.10
C CYS A 229 16.60 15.85 3.55
N VAL A 230 17.60 16.37 4.29
CA VAL A 230 17.79 16.00 5.72
C VAL A 230 16.56 16.38 6.54
N PHE A 231 16.04 17.60 6.36
CA PHE A 231 14.82 18.05 7.02
C PHE A 231 13.62 17.15 6.68
N LEU A 232 13.37 16.90 5.39
CA LEU A 232 12.23 16.10 4.93
C LEU A 232 12.32 14.65 5.41
N ALA A 233 13.52 14.06 5.44
CA ALA A 233 13.78 12.73 5.99
C ALA A 233 13.46 12.68 7.50
N GLY A 234 13.92 13.66 8.28
CA GLY A 234 13.59 13.75 9.70
C GLY A 234 12.10 13.97 9.94
N PHE A 235 11.49 14.92 9.22
CA PHE A 235 10.09 15.29 9.35
C PHE A 235 9.15 14.09 9.10
N ARG A 236 9.33 13.38 7.98
CA ARG A 236 8.48 12.23 7.62
C ARG A 236 8.67 11.01 8.54
N VAL A 237 9.88 10.82 9.08
CA VAL A 237 10.16 9.79 10.10
C VAL A 237 9.50 10.19 11.42
N GLY A 238 9.58 11.46 11.81
CA GLY A 238 8.87 11.98 12.99
C GLY A 238 7.36 11.75 12.89
N LEU A 239 6.74 12.10 11.75
CA LEU A 239 5.31 11.82 11.52
C LEU A 239 4.96 10.33 11.62
N ASN A 240 5.87 9.47 11.12
CA ASN A 240 5.69 8.04 11.14
C ASN A 240 5.71 7.50 12.59
N LEU A 241 6.66 7.96 13.41
CA LEU A 241 6.80 7.53 14.81
C LEU A 241 5.70 8.09 15.73
N GLU A 242 5.21 9.31 15.46
CA GLU A 242 4.09 9.93 16.18
C GLU A 242 2.73 9.30 15.85
N SER A 243 2.66 8.43 14.83
CA SER A 243 1.44 7.76 14.39
C SER A 243 1.49 6.26 14.71
N PRO A 244 1.46 5.82 15.98
CA PRO A 244 1.68 4.43 16.36
C PRO A 244 0.67 3.46 15.74
N ARG A 245 -0.57 3.89 15.47
CA ARG A 245 -1.59 3.07 14.79
C ARG A 245 -1.67 3.31 13.28
N GLY A 246 -0.59 3.80 12.68
CA GLY A 246 -0.50 4.11 11.25
C GLY A 246 -0.24 2.89 10.36
N VAL A 247 -0.10 1.70 10.93
CA VAL A 247 0.20 0.48 10.16
C VAL A 247 -1.04 -0.11 9.52
N ILE A 248 -1.01 -0.27 8.21
CA ILE A 248 -2.09 -0.88 7.44
C ILE A 248 -1.95 -2.41 7.33
N ASP A 249 -2.96 -3.06 6.77
CA ASP A 249 -3.05 -4.52 6.60
C ASP A 249 -1.82 -5.13 5.91
N VAL A 250 -1.31 -4.43 4.89
CA VAL A 250 -0.12 -4.84 4.13
C VAL A 250 1.14 -4.86 5.00
N GLY A 251 1.35 -3.83 5.83
CA GLY A 251 2.48 -3.76 6.75
C GLY A 251 2.35 -4.78 7.88
N TYR A 252 1.13 -4.95 8.39
CA TYR A 252 0.81 -5.96 9.40
C TYR A 252 1.03 -7.39 8.90
N ALA A 253 0.64 -7.67 7.66
CA ALA A 253 0.92 -8.95 6.99
C ALA A 253 2.43 -9.25 6.91
N GLY A 254 3.26 -8.22 6.69
CA GLY A 254 4.72 -8.35 6.73
C GLY A 254 5.22 -8.82 8.09
N VAL A 255 4.71 -8.23 9.17
CA VAL A 255 5.06 -8.61 10.56
C VAL A 255 4.64 -10.03 10.88
N ILE A 256 3.38 -10.40 10.58
CA ILE A 256 2.88 -11.77 10.79
C ILE A 256 3.74 -12.76 10.01
N GLY A 257 3.99 -12.49 8.73
CA GLY A 257 4.74 -13.41 7.89
C GLY A 257 6.17 -13.61 8.35
N ALA A 258 6.83 -12.55 8.84
CA ALA A 258 8.15 -12.65 9.45
C ALA A 258 8.13 -13.47 10.76
N ASP A 259 7.13 -13.26 11.64
CA ASP A 259 6.94 -14.08 12.86
C ASP A 259 6.78 -15.56 12.52
N ARG A 260 5.98 -15.90 11.50
CA ARG A 260 5.81 -17.29 11.05
C ARG A 260 7.11 -17.91 10.54
N ILE A 261 7.89 -17.15 9.76
CA ILE A 261 9.21 -17.61 9.28
C ILE A 261 10.15 -17.89 10.46
N LEU A 262 10.14 -17.04 11.48
CA LEU A 262 10.94 -17.21 12.69
C LEU A 262 10.49 -18.39 13.56
N ASP A 263 9.19 -18.69 13.57
CA ASP A 263 8.60 -19.88 14.17
C ASP A 263 8.80 -21.16 13.32
N GLY A 264 9.55 -21.08 12.22
CA GLY A 264 9.85 -22.22 11.36
C GLY A 264 8.66 -22.69 10.52
N ARG A 265 7.77 -21.77 10.10
CA ARG A 265 6.64 -22.04 9.21
C ARG A 265 6.61 -21.08 8.03
N ALA A 266 6.12 -21.53 6.88
CA ALA A 266 5.86 -20.62 5.78
C ALA A 266 4.66 -19.73 6.13
N PRO A 267 4.62 -18.45 5.70
CA PRO A 267 3.50 -17.56 5.98
C PRO A 267 2.19 -18.01 5.31
N TYR A 268 2.29 -18.76 4.20
CA TYR A 268 1.15 -19.20 3.39
C TYR A 268 0.32 -20.25 4.13
N GLY A 269 -0.97 -19.96 4.35
CA GLY A 269 -1.88 -20.81 5.13
C GLY A 269 -1.75 -20.67 6.65
N HIS A 270 -0.85 -19.83 7.14
CA HIS A 270 -0.55 -19.66 8.57
C HIS A 270 -0.87 -18.26 9.12
N MET A 271 -1.64 -17.47 8.37
CA MET A 271 -2.14 -16.18 8.83
C MET A 271 -3.25 -16.37 9.89
N PRO A 272 -3.35 -15.49 10.90
CA PRO A 272 -4.40 -15.55 11.92
C PRO A 272 -5.80 -15.40 11.31
N VAL A 273 -6.74 -16.27 11.70
CA VAL A 273 -8.11 -16.33 11.16
C VAL A 273 -9.18 -16.01 12.20
N GLN A 274 -10.36 -15.56 11.75
CA GLN A 274 -11.52 -15.35 12.61
C GLN A 274 -12.42 -16.59 12.71
N ASP A 275 -12.68 -17.23 11.57
CA ASP A 275 -13.67 -18.29 11.48
C ASP A 275 -13.32 -19.49 12.37
N GLY A 276 -14.31 -19.92 13.16
CA GLY A 276 -14.16 -21.04 14.10
C GLY A 276 -13.23 -20.78 15.28
N ARG A 277 -12.88 -19.51 15.57
CA ARG A 277 -11.98 -19.15 16.68
C ARG A 277 -12.66 -18.36 17.79
N THR A 278 -12.25 -18.66 19.02
CA THR A 278 -12.71 -17.97 20.23
C THR A 278 -12.20 -16.52 20.26
N PRO A 279 -13.08 -15.52 20.41
CA PRO A 279 -12.66 -14.13 20.60
C PRO A 279 -11.93 -13.93 21.94
N CYS A 280 -10.87 -13.11 21.94
CA CYS A 280 -10.01 -12.89 23.11
C CYS A 280 -9.57 -11.43 23.32
N GLY A 281 -10.13 -10.48 22.56
CA GLY A 281 -9.85 -9.05 22.69
C GLY A 281 -11.12 -8.19 22.65
N PRO A 282 -10.97 -6.87 22.76
CA PRO A 282 -12.11 -5.96 22.72
C PRO A 282 -12.74 -5.91 21.32
N ALA A 283 -14.03 -5.58 21.28
CA ALA A 283 -14.72 -5.28 20.04
C ALA A 283 -14.24 -3.93 19.47
N ASP A 284 -14.17 -3.83 18.14
CA ASP A 284 -13.96 -2.57 17.45
C ASP A 284 -15.22 -1.68 17.48
N ALA A 285 -15.14 -0.49 16.87
CA ALA A 285 -16.27 0.44 16.80
C ALA A 285 -17.49 -0.12 16.02
N ASP A 286 -17.29 -1.17 15.23
CA ASP A 286 -18.33 -1.89 14.50
C ASP A 286 -18.88 -3.08 15.32
N GLY A 287 -18.39 -3.32 16.54
CA GLY A 287 -18.76 -4.45 17.40
C GLY A 287 -17.99 -5.75 17.08
N GLU A 288 -17.01 -5.69 16.16
CA GLU A 288 -16.28 -6.86 15.68
C GLU A 288 -15.06 -7.14 16.56
N ILE A 289 -14.95 -8.36 17.10
CA ILE A 289 -13.73 -8.80 17.80
C ILE A 289 -12.79 -9.47 16.80
N ARG A 290 -11.72 -8.77 16.41
CA ARG A 290 -10.71 -9.26 15.46
C ARG A 290 -9.67 -10.17 16.10
N ASP A 291 -9.46 -10.04 17.41
CA ASP A 291 -8.48 -10.77 18.20
C ASP A 291 -9.04 -12.14 18.58
N ARG A 292 -8.33 -13.20 18.19
CA ARG A 292 -8.84 -14.57 18.23
C ARG A 292 -7.75 -15.51 18.74
N ILE A 293 -8.14 -16.49 19.56
CA ILE A 293 -7.23 -17.55 20.02
C ILE A 293 -6.94 -18.45 18.81
N GLN A 294 -5.70 -18.43 18.34
CA GLN A 294 -5.25 -19.24 17.21
C GLN A 294 -4.83 -20.65 17.66
N GLN A 295 -4.50 -21.52 16.71
CA GLN A 295 -4.10 -22.91 16.99
C GLN A 295 -2.84 -23.03 17.86
N ASN A 296 -1.98 -22.02 17.84
CA ASN A 296 -0.81 -21.92 18.69
C ASN A 296 -1.14 -21.48 20.13
N GLY A 297 -2.42 -21.28 20.47
CA GLY A 297 -2.89 -20.80 21.77
C GLY A 297 -2.72 -19.29 22.01
N ARG A 298 -2.09 -18.56 21.08
CA ARG A 298 -1.91 -17.11 21.19
C ARG A 298 -3.18 -16.37 20.78
N CYS A 299 -3.46 -15.26 21.47
CA CYS A 299 -4.49 -14.32 21.07
C CYS A 299 -3.91 -13.39 19.99
N GLU A 300 -4.36 -13.54 18.74
CA GLU A 300 -3.80 -12.80 17.61
C GLU A 300 -4.87 -12.06 16.80
N SER A 301 -4.57 -10.85 16.32
CA SER A 301 -5.50 -10.10 15.46
C SER A 301 -5.51 -10.69 14.06
N SER A 302 -6.71 -11.05 13.60
CA SER A 302 -6.94 -11.67 12.29
C SER A 302 -6.48 -10.83 11.09
N ASN A 303 -5.84 -11.53 10.13
CA ASN A 303 -5.48 -11.01 8.81
C ASN A 303 -5.42 -12.15 7.78
N GLU A 304 -6.57 -12.77 7.52
CA GLU A 304 -6.71 -14.02 6.76
C GLU A 304 -6.14 -14.00 5.33
N ARG A 305 -6.03 -12.81 4.75
CA ARG A 305 -5.51 -12.57 3.39
C ARG A 305 -4.14 -11.89 3.40
N GLY A 306 -3.45 -11.92 4.54
CA GLY A 306 -2.10 -11.39 4.70
C GLY A 306 -1.05 -12.16 3.90
N ASP A 307 -1.35 -13.38 3.45
CA ASP A 307 -0.43 -14.28 2.76
C ASP A 307 -0.51 -14.21 1.21
N THR A 308 -0.90 -13.06 0.67
CA THR A 308 -1.16 -12.87 -0.78
C THR A 308 0.00 -12.26 -1.55
N TYR A 309 1.14 -12.02 -0.89
CA TYR A 309 2.37 -11.44 -1.44
C TYR A 309 3.45 -12.49 -1.69
N GLY A 310 4.48 -12.13 -2.47
CA GLY A 310 5.64 -12.99 -2.66
C GLY A 310 6.54 -13.08 -1.41
N PRO A 311 7.43 -14.08 -1.36
CA PRO A 311 8.21 -14.41 -0.15
C PRO A 311 9.12 -13.28 0.34
N VAL A 312 9.66 -12.45 -0.55
CA VAL A 312 10.56 -11.35 -0.19
C VAL A 312 9.82 -10.28 0.62
N ALA A 313 8.51 -10.13 0.41
CA ALA A 313 7.71 -9.17 1.18
C ALA A 313 7.66 -9.49 2.68
N TYR A 314 7.78 -10.77 3.06
CA TYR A 314 7.84 -11.20 4.47
C TYR A 314 9.28 -11.27 4.97
N LEU A 315 10.21 -11.81 4.16
CA LEU A 315 11.63 -11.90 4.53
C LEU A 315 12.23 -10.53 4.88
N ALA A 316 11.79 -9.47 4.22
CA ALA A 316 12.21 -8.10 4.50
C ALA A 316 11.83 -7.59 5.90
N TYR A 317 10.85 -8.21 6.56
CA TYR A 317 10.41 -7.89 7.92
C TYR A 317 11.15 -8.69 9.01
N VAL A 318 11.79 -9.81 8.65
CA VAL A 318 12.46 -10.71 9.59
C VAL A 318 13.46 -9.98 10.51
N PRO A 319 14.36 -9.11 10.01
CA PRO A 319 15.31 -8.42 10.91
C PRO A 319 14.61 -7.52 11.94
N ALA A 320 13.52 -6.85 11.56
CA ALA A 320 12.80 -5.95 12.44
C ALA A 320 11.96 -6.70 13.47
N VAL A 321 11.31 -7.81 13.08
CA VAL A 321 10.56 -8.67 14.01
C VAL A 321 11.51 -9.40 14.97
N LEU A 322 12.69 -9.85 14.50
CA LEU A 322 13.72 -10.40 15.39
C LEU A 322 14.15 -9.41 16.47
N ALA A 323 14.30 -8.13 16.12
CA ALA A 323 14.79 -7.11 17.04
C ALA A 323 13.71 -6.52 17.96
N LEU A 324 12.46 -6.42 17.48
CA LEU A 324 11.38 -5.65 18.13
C LEU A 324 10.17 -6.51 18.51
N GLY A 325 10.12 -7.77 18.06
CA GLY A 325 9.05 -8.71 18.31
C GLY A 325 7.72 -8.37 17.63
N TRP A 326 6.73 -9.22 17.91
CA TRP A 326 5.33 -8.98 17.61
C TRP A 326 4.46 -9.47 18.76
N SER A 327 3.57 -8.61 19.26
CA SER A 327 2.70 -8.89 20.40
C SER A 327 1.58 -9.91 20.09
N GLY A 328 1.39 -10.27 18.83
CA GLY A 328 0.22 -10.99 18.34
C GLY A 328 -0.90 -10.04 17.89
N ARG A 329 -0.86 -8.75 18.24
CA ARG A 329 -1.95 -7.81 17.96
C ARG A 329 -1.61 -6.84 16.84
N TRP A 330 -2.64 -6.26 16.24
CA TRP A 330 -2.51 -5.13 15.32
C TRP A 330 -2.46 -3.82 16.12
N ASP A 331 -1.36 -3.63 16.85
CA ASP A 331 -1.13 -2.54 17.80
C ASP A 331 -0.22 -1.45 17.23
N SER A 332 0.87 -1.08 17.93
CA SER A 332 1.85 -0.11 17.47
C SER A 332 2.83 -0.67 16.44
N LEU A 333 2.98 -2.01 16.38
CA LEU A 333 3.77 -2.72 15.36
C LEU A 333 5.14 -2.06 15.04
N PRO A 334 6.03 -1.88 16.02
CA PRO A 334 7.30 -1.17 15.83
C PRO A 334 8.19 -1.80 14.75
N ALA A 335 8.09 -3.13 14.54
CA ALA A 335 8.76 -3.81 13.44
C ALA A 335 8.31 -3.31 12.05
N ALA A 336 7.02 -3.00 11.87
CA ALA A 336 6.54 -2.45 10.59
C ALA A 336 7.04 -1.03 10.35
N HIS A 337 7.08 -0.20 11.39
CA HIS A 337 7.67 1.14 11.33
C HIS A 337 9.14 1.08 10.95
N ALA A 338 9.92 0.24 11.64
CA ALA A 338 11.34 0.06 11.37
C ALA A 338 11.58 -0.40 9.92
N THR A 339 10.85 -1.42 9.45
CA THR A 339 11.00 -1.90 8.06
C THR A 339 10.63 -0.83 7.04
N ALA A 340 9.52 -0.09 7.23
CA ALA A 340 9.12 0.97 6.32
C ALA A 340 10.17 2.10 6.25
N ILE A 341 10.70 2.54 7.40
CA ILE A 341 11.76 3.56 7.47
C ILE A 341 13.05 3.07 6.79
N VAL A 342 13.47 1.83 7.05
CA VAL A 342 14.70 1.26 6.45
C VAL A 342 14.58 1.20 4.93
N PHE A 343 13.50 0.64 4.40
CA PHE A 343 13.35 0.51 2.95
C PHE A 343 13.16 1.85 2.25
N ASP A 344 12.52 2.80 2.92
CA ASP A 344 12.48 4.16 2.42
C ASP A 344 13.87 4.81 2.32
N ALA A 345 14.68 4.68 3.38
CA ALA A 345 16.05 5.15 3.40
C ALA A 345 16.91 4.44 2.33
N LEU A 346 16.67 3.15 2.08
CA LEU A 346 17.35 2.39 1.03
C LEU A 346 17.00 2.89 -0.38
N VAL A 347 15.76 3.34 -0.63
CA VAL A 347 15.41 3.99 -1.90
C VAL A 347 16.16 5.31 -2.04
N VAL A 348 16.16 6.15 -0.99
CA VAL A 348 16.86 7.45 -0.99
C VAL A 348 18.35 7.27 -1.24
N LEU A 349 19.00 6.36 -0.50
CA LEU A 349 20.42 6.06 -0.66
C LEU A 349 20.72 5.54 -2.06
N GLY A 350 19.90 4.61 -2.57
CA GLY A 350 20.00 4.11 -3.93
C GLY A 350 19.93 5.23 -4.97
N LEU A 351 18.97 6.15 -4.85
CA LEU A 351 18.82 7.32 -5.72
C LEU A 351 20.01 8.28 -5.64
N VAL A 352 20.55 8.52 -4.44
CA VAL A 352 21.79 9.29 -4.26
C VAL A 352 22.95 8.63 -5.01
N LEU A 353 23.13 7.32 -4.87
CA LEU A 353 24.21 6.58 -5.53
C LEU A 353 24.05 6.55 -7.06
N VAL A 354 22.83 6.36 -7.57
CA VAL A 354 22.51 6.48 -8.99
C VAL A 354 22.85 7.88 -9.49
N GLY A 355 22.41 8.92 -8.79
CA GLY A 355 22.63 10.30 -9.16
C GLY A 355 24.12 10.67 -9.17
N ARG A 356 24.88 10.26 -8.15
CA ARG A 356 26.34 10.46 -8.10
C ARG A 356 27.03 9.78 -9.28
N ARG A 357 26.64 8.54 -9.60
CA ARG A 357 27.22 7.76 -10.70
C ARG A 357 26.92 8.35 -12.08
N LEU A 358 25.72 8.88 -12.30
CA LEU A 358 25.22 9.24 -13.64
C LEU A 358 25.16 10.75 -13.93
N GLY A 359 25.24 11.61 -12.91
CA GLY A 359 25.14 13.06 -13.06
C GLY A 359 25.73 13.89 -11.90
N GLY A 360 26.60 13.30 -11.08
CA GLY A 360 27.31 13.97 -10.00
C GLY A 360 26.43 14.37 -8.80
N SER A 361 26.99 15.20 -7.91
CA SER A 361 26.34 15.60 -6.65
C SER A 361 25.02 16.35 -6.85
N ARG A 362 24.89 17.09 -7.95
CA ARG A 362 23.65 17.80 -8.29
C ARG A 362 22.51 16.84 -8.56
N LEU A 363 22.72 15.86 -9.44
CA LEU A 363 21.70 14.86 -9.73
C LEU A 363 21.39 14.01 -8.49
N ALA A 364 22.40 13.65 -7.70
CA ALA A 364 22.21 12.92 -6.44
C ALA A 364 21.24 13.64 -5.48
N ALA A 365 21.48 14.95 -5.24
CA ALA A 365 20.61 15.75 -4.39
C ALA A 365 19.20 15.91 -4.98
N LEU A 366 19.07 16.10 -6.30
CA LEU A 366 17.78 16.21 -6.98
C LEU A 366 16.93 14.94 -6.89
N LEU A 367 17.52 13.77 -7.14
CA LEU A 367 16.79 12.50 -7.07
C LEU A 367 16.35 12.17 -5.65
N ALA A 368 17.22 12.41 -4.65
CA ALA A 368 16.87 12.26 -3.24
C ALA A 368 15.74 13.22 -2.85
N PHE A 369 15.84 14.49 -3.25
CA PHE A 369 14.82 15.50 -2.99
C PHE A 369 13.49 15.11 -3.63
N ALA A 370 13.50 14.64 -4.87
CA ALA A 370 12.28 14.23 -5.57
C ALA A 370 11.55 13.09 -4.86
N TRP A 371 12.27 12.12 -4.30
CA TRP A 371 11.65 11.09 -3.49
C TRP A 371 11.14 11.65 -2.16
N LEU A 372 11.97 12.39 -1.43
CA LEU A 372 11.65 12.85 -0.07
C LEU A 372 10.55 13.92 -0.01
N ALA A 373 10.46 14.78 -1.03
CA ALA A 373 9.46 15.83 -1.11
C ALA A 373 8.13 15.32 -1.68
N ASN A 374 8.09 14.15 -2.33
CA ASN A 374 6.86 13.65 -2.93
C ASN A 374 5.84 13.22 -1.85
N PRO A 375 4.61 13.76 -1.85
CA PRO A 375 3.61 13.42 -0.84
C PRO A 375 3.26 11.92 -0.78
N PHE A 376 3.31 11.20 -1.91
CA PHE A 376 2.92 9.80 -1.96
C PHE A 376 3.98 8.84 -1.41
N THR A 377 5.28 9.18 -1.50
CA THR A 377 6.31 8.39 -0.80
C THR A 377 6.20 8.55 0.71
N ALA A 378 5.89 9.78 1.17
CA ALA A 378 5.61 10.05 2.58
C ALA A 378 4.33 9.33 3.02
N TYR A 379 3.29 9.29 2.18
CA TYR A 379 2.05 8.57 2.43
C TYR A 379 2.28 7.07 2.60
N THR A 380 3.11 6.47 1.74
CA THR A 380 3.51 5.06 1.87
C THR A 380 4.30 4.78 3.13
N LEU A 381 5.28 5.63 3.47
CA LEU A 381 6.02 5.52 4.72
C LEU A 381 5.08 5.61 5.93
N ASN A 382 4.19 6.60 5.97
CA ASN A 382 3.30 6.85 7.11
C ASN A 382 2.11 5.87 7.19
N ALA A 383 1.86 5.08 6.14
CA ALA A 383 0.99 3.92 6.18
C ALA A 383 1.73 2.63 6.63
N ASN A 384 3.05 2.71 6.81
CA ASN A 384 3.93 1.57 7.12
C ASN A 384 3.75 0.40 6.16
N SER A 385 3.48 0.70 4.89
CA SER A 385 3.30 -0.32 3.88
C SER A 385 4.64 -0.89 3.42
N ASN A 386 4.64 -2.15 2.99
CA ASN A 386 5.80 -2.80 2.38
C ASN A 386 6.05 -2.38 0.91
N ASP A 387 5.30 -1.41 0.38
CA ASP A 387 5.37 -0.99 -1.02
C ASP A 387 6.67 -0.27 -1.42
N ALA A 388 7.52 0.12 -0.46
CA ALA A 388 8.86 0.65 -0.73
C ALA A 388 9.92 -0.45 -1.01
N ILE A 389 9.63 -1.71 -0.69
CA ILE A 389 10.61 -2.82 -0.81
C ILE A 389 10.92 -3.14 -2.27
N MET A 390 9.89 -3.28 -3.10
CA MET A 390 10.04 -3.54 -4.54
C MET A 390 10.85 -2.43 -5.25
N PRO A 391 10.51 -1.13 -5.15
CA PRO A 391 11.30 -0.09 -5.79
C PRO A 391 12.70 0.04 -5.21
N ALA A 392 12.94 -0.25 -3.92
CA ALA A 392 14.30 -0.30 -3.37
C ALA A 392 15.16 -1.31 -4.12
N ALA A 393 14.69 -2.55 -4.27
CA ALA A 393 15.42 -3.59 -5.01
C ALA A 393 15.74 -3.15 -6.45
N LEU A 394 14.76 -2.58 -7.17
CA LEU A 394 14.99 -2.11 -8.54
C LEU A 394 15.93 -0.90 -8.60
N VAL A 395 15.86 0.07 -7.69
CA VAL A 395 16.77 1.22 -7.67
C VAL A 395 18.22 0.79 -7.45
N TRP A 396 18.46 -0.16 -6.54
CA TRP A 396 19.80 -0.74 -6.34
C TRP A 396 20.27 -1.55 -7.55
N GLY A 397 19.37 -2.30 -8.18
CA GLY A 397 19.63 -2.94 -9.47
C GLY A 397 20.00 -1.94 -10.57
N PHE A 398 19.34 -0.79 -10.60
CA PHE A 398 19.58 0.28 -11.56
C PHE A 398 20.95 0.93 -11.31
N TRP A 399 21.30 1.19 -10.04
CA TRP A 399 22.63 1.66 -9.67
C TRP A 399 23.72 0.71 -10.17
N LEU A 400 23.49 -0.60 -10.16
CA LEU A 400 24.42 -1.64 -10.62
C LEU A 400 24.07 -2.19 -12.03
N CYS A 401 23.32 -1.46 -12.85
CA CYS A 401 22.74 -1.97 -14.09
C CYS A 401 23.75 -2.49 -15.12
N THR A 402 25.04 -2.16 -15.00
CA THR A 402 26.11 -2.72 -15.84
C THR A 402 26.42 -4.18 -15.56
N SER A 403 26.04 -4.72 -14.39
CA SER A 403 26.23 -6.12 -14.01
C SER A 403 24.97 -6.94 -14.31
N PRO A 404 25.03 -7.94 -15.22
CA PRO A 404 23.89 -8.84 -15.46
C PRO A 404 23.44 -9.60 -14.21
N TRP A 405 24.38 -9.94 -13.31
CA TRP A 405 24.08 -10.56 -12.03
C TRP A 405 23.21 -9.65 -11.17
N ALA A 406 23.62 -8.39 -11.00
CA ALA A 406 22.87 -7.43 -10.20
C ALA A 406 21.47 -7.17 -10.78
N ARG A 407 21.35 -7.09 -12.11
CA ARG A 407 20.04 -6.95 -12.77
C ARG A 407 19.13 -8.15 -12.48
N GLY A 408 19.62 -9.37 -12.68
CA GLY A 408 18.82 -10.58 -12.42
C GLY A 408 18.40 -10.71 -10.96
N ALA A 409 19.33 -10.48 -10.03
CA ALA A 409 19.06 -10.51 -8.60
C ALA A 409 18.04 -9.45 -8.15
N ALA A 410 18.20 -8.20 -8.60
CA ALA A 410 17.31 -7.10 -8.27
C ALA A 410 15.89 -7.31 -8.80
N VAL A 411 15.76 -7.74 -10.06
CA VAL A 411 14.45 -8.03 -10.67
C VAL A 411 13.77 -9.20 -9.94
N ALA A 412 14.49 -10.26 -9.57
CA ALA A 412 13.92 -11.35 -8.78
C ALA A 412 13.45 -10.88 -7.39
N ALA A 413 14.30 -10.15 -6.65
CA ALA A 413 13.94 -9.63 -5.33
C ALA A 413 12.69 -8.72 -5.39
N ALA A 414 12.62 -7.85 -6.40
CA ALA A 414 11.47 -7.00 -6.64
C ALA A 414 10.22 -7.82 -7.01
N ALA A 415 10.33 -8.75 -7.96
CA ALA A 415 9.25 -9.61 -8.42
C ALA A 415 8.63 -10.45 -7.30
N TRP A 416 9.47 -10.98 -6.41
CA TRP A 416 9.03 -11.78 -5.26
C TRP A 416 8.67 -10.93 -4.05
N THR A 417 8.68 -9.60 -4.17
CA THR A 417 7.97 -8.70 -3.27
C THR A 417 6.60 -8.36 -3.87
N LYS A 418 6.58 -7.89 -5.12
CA LYS A 418 5.38 -7.55 -5.89
C LYS A 418 5.54 -8.03 -7.34
N PHE A 419 4.63 -8.89 -7.79
CA PHE A 419 4.74 -9.56 -9.09
C PHE A 419 4.80 -8.62 -10.31
N ALA A 420 4.40 -7.36 -10.15
CA ALA A 420 4.52 -6.31 -11.18
C ALA A 420 5.93 -6.22 -11.77
N ALA A 421 6.97 -6.39 -10.95
CA ALA A 421 8.35 -6.31 -11.39
C ALA A 421 8.78 -7.48 -12.31
N LEU A 422 8.02 -8.57 -12.41
CA LEU A 422 8.29 -9.61 -13.42
C LEU A 422 8.18 -9.04 -14.85
N LEU A 423 7.29 -8.06 -15.06
CA LEU A 423 7.08 -7.45 -16.37
C LEU A 423 8.29 -6.66 -16.88
N VAL A 424 9.16 -6.19 -15.98
CA VAL A 424 10.37 -5.46 -16.38
C VAL A 424 11.54 -6.41 -16.68
N ALA A 425 11.43 -7.69 -16.35
CA ALA A 425 12.51 -8.66 -16.53
C ALA A 425 13.04 -8.74 -17.98
N PRO A 426 12.20 -8.80 -19.03
CA PRO A 426 12.68 -8.82 -20.41
C PRO A 426 13.48 -7.57 -20.80
N LEU A 427 13.03 -6.39 -20.37
CA LEU A 427 13.73 -5.11 -20.58
C LEU A 427 15.11 -5.11 -19.89
N TRP A 428 15.18 -5.60 -18.66
CA TRP A 428 16.41 -5.61 -17.87
C TRP A 428 17.39 -6.69 -18.33
N LEU A 429 16.89 -7.83 -18.80
CA LEU A 429 17.67 -8.91 -19.39
C LEU A 429 18.42 -8.43 -20.64
N THR A 430 17.72 -7.68 -21.50
CA THR A 430 18.22 -7.18 -22.80
C THR A 430 19.02 -5.89 -22.70
N TYR A 431 19.15 -5.29 -21.53
CA TYR A 431 19.97 -4.10 -21.32
C TYR A 431 21.48 -4.44 -21.33
N PRO A 432 22.35 -3.63 -21.96
CA PRO A 432 22.04 -2.47 -22.81
C PRO A 432 21.87 -2.80 -24.30
N ASP A 433 22.45 -3.90 -24.78
CA ASP A 433 22.69 -4.16 -26.21
C ASP A 433 21.94 -5.38 -26.76
N GLY A 434 20.76 -5.69 -26.20
CA GLY A 434 19.96 -6.85 -26.58
C GLY A 434 20.36 -8.17 -25.90
N LEU A 435 19.83 -9.29 -26.41
CA LEU A 435 20.10 -10.63 -25.87
C LEU A 435 21.52 -11.08 -26.25
N ARG A 436 22.40 -11.14 -25.25
CA ARG A 436 23.74 -11.76 -25.39
C ARG A 436 23.80 -13.03 -24.53
N PRO A 437 24.15 -14.21 -25.08
CA PRO A 437 24.06 -15.49 -24.36
C PRO A 437 24.74 -15.50 -22.99
N ARG A 438 25.99 -15.01 -22.89
CA ARG A 438 26.72 -14.96 -21.61
C ARG A 438 26.07 -14.00 -20.59
N SER A 439 25.57 -12.85 -21.03
CA SER A 439 24.88 -11.90 -20.15
C SER A 439 23.54 -12.46 -19.70
N ALA A 440 22.81 -13.10 -20.61
CA ALA A 440 21.53 -13.72 -20.34
C ALA A 440 21.66 -14.88 -19.33
N ALA A 441 22.67 -15.74 -19.49
CA ALA A 441 22.96 -16.82 -18.55
C ALA A 441 23.27 -16.29 -17.14
N ARG A 442 24.08 -15.22 -17.02
CA ARG A 442 24.41 -14.58 -15.74
C ARG A 442 23.18 -13.93 -15.09
N PHE A 443 22.36 -13.24 -15.88
CA PHE A 443 21.09 -12.69 -15.41
C PHE A 443 20.17 -13.80 -14.90
N ALA A 444 19.97 -14.85 -15.71
CA ALA A 444 19.09 -15.97 -15.38
C ALA A 444 19.57 -16.72 -14.14
N ALA A 445 20.88 -16.96 -14.01
CA ALA A 445 21.46 -17.61 -12.84
C ALA A 445 21.26 -16.77 -11.57
N ALA A 446 21.45 -15.45 -11.63
CA ALA A 446 21.19 -14.57 -10.49
C ALA A 446 19.71 -14.52 -10.12
N PHE A 447 18.85 -14.41 -11.13
CA PHE A 447 17.40 -14.41 -10.96
C PHE A 447 16.94 -15.71 -10.31
N ALA A 448 17.38 -16.86 -10.83
CA ALA A 448 17.08 -18.17 -10.29
C ALA A 448 17.62 -18.34 -8.87
N GLY A 449 18.86 -17.94 -8.60
CA GLY A 449 19.48 -18.01 -7.27
C GLY A 449 18.71 -17.23 -6.21
N VAL A 450 18.33 -15.98 -6.50
CA VAL A 450 17.51 -15.17 -5.58
C VAL A 450 16.10 -15.75 -5.43
N SER A 451 15.52 -16.28 -6.51
CA SER A 451 14.21 -16.95 -6.46
C SER A 451 14.26 -18.16 -5.54
N LEU A 452 15.24 -19.05 -5.73
CA LEU A 452 15.44 -20.23 -4.90
C LEU A 452 15.68 -19.85 -3.43
N ALA A 453 16.49 -18.83 -3.17
CA ALA A 453 16.73 -18.34 -1.81
C ALA A 453 15.44 -17.82 -1.17
N ALA A 454 14.64 -17.03 -1.88
CA ALA A 454 13.39 -16.49 -1.35
C ALA A 454 12.33 -17.59 -1.12
N PHE A 455 12.23 -18.55 -2.04
CA PHE A 455 11.29 -19.67 -1.94
C PHE A 455 11.77 -20.80 -1.03
N SER A 456 13.01 -20.75 -0.52
CA SER A 456 13.50 -21.73 0.45
C SER A 456 12.63 -21.82 1.71
N LEU A 457 11.90 -20.76 2.05
CA LEU A 457 10.94 -20.77 3.16
C LEU A 457 9.79 -21.78 2.98
N LEU A 458 9.51 -22.25 1.76
CA LEU A 458 8.52 -23.31 1.54
C LEU A 458 9.01 -24.68 2.03
N LEU A 459 10.31 -24.84 2.25
CA LEU A 459 10.90 -26.04 2.86
C LEU A 459 10.65 -26.11 4.38
N LEU A 460 10.11 -25.05 4.98
CA LEU A 460 9.62 -25.07 6.36
C LEU A 460 8.34 -25.92 6.51
N GLU A 461 7.66 -26.19 5.39
CA GLU A 461 6.44 -26.98 5.38
C GLU A 461 6.74 -28.49 5.23
N PRO A 462 5.89 -29.38 5.80
CA PRO A 462 6.10 -30.82 5.71
C PRO A 462 6.13 -31.38 4.28
N SER A 463 5.48 -30.70 3.33
CA SER A 463 5.43 -31.09 1.92
C SER A 463 5.66 -29.89 1.02
N LEU A 464 6.75 -29.93 0.26
CA LEU A 464 7.06 -28.89 -0.73
C LEU A 464 5.97 -28.77 -1.80
N ALA A 465 5.42 -29.89 -2.27
CA ALA A 465 4.34 -29.88 -3.26
C ALA A 465 3.07 -29.24 -2.70
N GLY A 466 2.72 -29.55 -1.45
CA GLY A 466 1.61 -28.90 -0.74
C GLY A 466 1.85 -27.41 -0.55
N ALA A 467 3.04 -27.03 -0.10
CA ALA A 467 3.43 -25.64 0.12
C ALA A 467 3.38 -24.79 -1.16
N LEU A 468 3.87 -25.34 -2.28
CA LEU A 468 3.79 -24.70 -3.59
C LEU A 468 2.33 -24.51 -4.04
N ARG A 469 1.47 -25.52 -3.85
CA ARG A 469 0.04 -25.40 -4.16
C ARG A 469 -0.63 -24.33 -3.31
N THR A 470 -0.41 -24.34 -2.01
CA THR A 470 -0.92 -23.31 -1.09
C THR A 470 -0.43 -21.92 -1.48
N PHE A 471 0.85 -21.77 -1.81
CA PHE A 471 1.41 -20.52 -2.31
C PHE A 471 0.68 -20.05 -3.57
N LEU A 472 0.50 -20.92 -4.57
CA LEU A 472 -0.16 -20.58 -5.83
C LEU A 472 -1.63 -20.18 -5.60
N ASP A 473 -2.36 -20.92 -4.77
CA ASP A 473 -3.77 -20.65 -4.46
C ASP A 473 -3.93 -19.33 -3.68
N ARG A 474 -3.12 -19.12 -2.63
CA ARG A 474 -3.19 -17.94 -1.76
C ARG A 474 -2.64 -16.67 -2.41
N THR A 475 -1.69 -16.79 -3.34
CA THR A 475 -1.13 -15.64 -4.05
C THR A 475 -1.78 -15.46 -5.41
N LEU A 476 -1.38 -16.19 -6.44
CA LEU A 476 -1.85 -16.01 -7.81
C LEU A 476 -3.36 -16.23 -7.94
N GLY A 477 -3.90 -17.29 -7.34
CA GLY A 477 -5.34 -17.59 -7.34
C GLY A 477 -6.15 -16.43 -6.75
N PHE A 478 -5.76 -15.95 -5.57
CA PHE A 478 -6.38 -14.78 -4.96
C PHE A 478 -6.23 -13.52 -5.81
N GLN A 479 -5.04 -13.20 -6.32
CA GLN A 479 -4.79 -11.97 -7.08
C GLN A 479 -5.57 -11.94 -8.41
N LEU A 480 -5.79 -13.09 -9.05
CA LEU A 480 -6.58 -13.22 -10.27
C LEU A 480 -8.09 -13.17 -10.01
N GLY A 481 -8.54 -13.71 -8.87
CA GLY A 481 -9.95 -13.77 -8.48
C GLY A 481 -10.45 -12.60 -7.62
N ARG A 482 -9.56 -11.72 -7.15
CA ARG A 482 -9.96 -10.64 -6.23
C ARG A 482 -10.86 -9.61 -6.92
N HIS A 483 -11.88 -9.21 -6.18
CA HIS A 483 -12.69 -8.05 -6.50
C HIS A 483 -12.14 -6.79 -5.86
N SER A 484 -12.40 -5.62 -6.45
CA SER A 484 -12.05 -4.34 -5.82
C SER A 484 -12.86 -3.16 -6.36
N PRO A 485 -13.24 -2.21 -5.48
CA PRO A 485 -13.87 -0.96 -5.90
C PRO A 485 -12.86 0.10 -6.38
N PHE A 486 -11.56 -0.10 -6.17
CA PHE A 486 -10.55 0.97 -6.33
C PHE A 486 -10.03 1.09 -7.77
N SER A 487 -10.70 0.43 -8.71
CA SER A 487 -10.55 0.67 -10.13
C SER A 487 -11.90 0.51 -10.84
N PRO A 488 -12.19 1.30 -11.89
CA PRO A 488 -13.43 1.16 -12.66
C PRO A 488 -13.60 -0.22 -13.33
N TRP A 489 -12.51 -0.97 -13.51
CA TRP A 489 -12.52 -2.23 -14.25
C TRP A 489 -13.43 -3.32 -13.69
N ASP A 490 -13.70 -3.29 -12.39
CA ASP A 490 -14.45 -4.34 -11.69
C ASP A 490 -15.79 -3.83 -11.14
N TRP A 491 -16.20 -2.61 -11.49
CA TRP A 491 -17.49 -2.06 -11.04
C TRP A 491 -18.71 -2.74 -11.64
N GLY A 492 -18.55 -3.49 -12.73
CA GLY A 492 -19.60 -4.37 -13.27
C GLY A 492 -20.14 -5.36 -12.23
N GLN A 493 -19.35 -5.71 -11.20
CA GLN A 493 -19.76 -6.57 -10.08
C GLN A 493 -20.98 -6.02 -9.32
N TYR A 494 -21.23 -4.71 -9.37
CA TYR A 494 -22.35 -4.11 -8.65
C TYR A 494 -23.69 -4.34 -9.32
N HIS A 495 -23.73 -4.76 -10.60
CA HIS A 495 -24.95 -4.95 -11.38
C HIS A 495 -25.97 -3.79 -11.25
N ALA A 496 -25.45 -2.56 -11.13
CA ALA A 496 -26.24 -1.35 -10.93
C ALA A 496 -26.48 -0.64 -12.26
N ALA A 497 -27.71 -0.20 -12.53
CA ALA A 497 -28.00 0.62 -13.70
C ALA A 497 -27.11 1.89 -13.74
N GLY A 498 -26.54 2.17 -14.92
CA GLY A 498 -25.62 3.29 -15.14
C GLY A 498 -24.16 3.04 -14.72
N VAL A 499 -23.81 1.85 -14.23
CA VAL A 499 -22.42 1.45 -13.95
C VAL A 499 -21.96 0.46 -15.03
N PRO A 500 -21.01 0.85 -15.90
CA PRO A 500 -20.58 -0.01 -17.00
C PRO A 500 -19.69 -1.17 -16.54
N ASP A 501 -19.75 -2.29 -17.26
CA ASP A 501 -18.74 -3.35 -17.17
C ASP A 501 -17.61 -3.05 -18.17
N LEU A 502 -16.42 -2.79 -17.66
CA LEU A 502 -15.24 -2.44 -18.45
C LEU A 502 -14.23 -3.60 -18.56
N LYS A 503 -14.63 -4.84 -18.25
CA LYS A 503 -13.70 -5.99 -18.20
C LYS A 503 -13.01 -6.29 -19.53
N LEU A 504 -13.69 -6.06 -20.65
CA LEU A 504 -13.08 -6.22 -21.98
C LEU A 504 -11.98 -5.17 -22.20
N LEU A 505 -12.25 -3.90 -21.89
CA LEU A 505 -11.27 -2.82 -22.00
C LEU A 505 -10.08 -3.06 -21.07
N GLN A 506 -10.31 -3.51 -19.83
CA GLN A 506 -9.24 -3.90 -18.92
C GLN A 506 -8.32 -4.96 -19.54
N ARG A 507 -8.89 -6.02 -20.15
CA ARG A 507 -8.11 -7.07 -20.81
C ARG A 507 -7.27 -6.53 -21.97
N LEU A 508 -7.83 -5.62 -22.77
CA LEU A 508 -7.08 -4.95 -23.84
C LEU A 508 -5.91 -4.12 -23.29
N VAL A 509 -6.11 -3.37 -22.20
CA VAL A 509 -5.03 -2.64 -21.52
C VAL A 509 -3.95 -3.60 -21.03
N GLN A 510 -4.33 -4.71 -20.38
CA GLN A 510 -3.38 -5.71 -19.89
C GLN A 510 -2.55 -6.33 -21.02
N ILE A 511 -3.19 -6.69 -22.14
CA ILE A 511 -2.50 -7.19 -23.34
C ILE A 511 -1.56 -6.14 -23.91
N ALA A 512 -1.98 -4.86 -23.99
CA ALA A 512 -1.14 -3.77 -24.47
C ALA A 512 0.10 -3.56 -23.59
N VAL A 513 -0.02 -3.74 -22.27
CA VAL A 513 1.11 -3.66 -21.33
C VAL A 513 2.08 -4.83 -21.50
N LEU A 514 1.57 -6.05 -21.70
CA LEU A 514 2.41 -7.20 -22.03
C LEU A 514 3.16 -6.99 -23.36
N ALA A 515 2.46 -6.48 -24.37
CA ALA A 515 3.08 -6.11 -25.64
C ALA A 515 4.13 -5.03 -25.47
N LEU A 516 3.85 -3.98 -24.68
CA LEU A 516 4.81 -2.93 -24.35
C LEU A 516 6.07 -3.51 -23.68
N ALA A 517 5.93 -4.42 -22.72
CA ALA A 517 7.07 -5.07 -22.07
C ALA A 517 7.94 -5.86 -23.05
N GLY A 518 7.31 -6.60 -23.99
CA GLY A 518 8.01 -7.30 -25.06
C GLY A 518 8.71 -6.36 -26.05
N VAL A 519 8.01 -5.31 -26.50
CA VAL A 519 8.56 -4.29 -27.40
C VAL A 519 9.72 -3.55 -26.74
N ALA A 520 9.58 -3.14 -25.49
CA ALA A 520 10.62 -2.46 -24.72
C ALA A 520 11.88 -3.33 -24.51
N ALA A 521 11.74 -4.66 -24.51
CA ALA A 521 12.89 -5.56 -24.46
C ALA A 521 13.72 -5.50 -25.76
N VAL A 522 13.06 -5.40 -26.91
CA VAL A 522 13.73 -5.43 -28.22
C VAL A 522 14.11 -4.03 -28.71
N LEU A 523 13.28 -3.03 -28.42
CA LEU A 523 13.40 -1.66 -28.89
C LEU A 523 13.47 -0.66 -27.73
N PRO A 524 14.34 0.37 -27.79
CA PRO A 524 15.40 0.53 -28.78
C PRO A 524 16.48 -0.57 -28.63
N ARG A 525 17.18 -0.89 -29.73
CA ARG A 525 18.16 -2.00 -29.75
C ARG A 525 19.34 -1.76 -28.79
N ARG A 526 19.78 -0.51 -28.69
CA ARG A 526 20.74 -0.04 -27.68
C ARG A 526 20.01 0.86 -26.69
N LYS A 527 20.19 0.59 -25.41
CA LYS A 527 19.52 1.28 -24.31
C LYS A 527 20.58 1.88 -23.40
N GLY A 528 20.51 3.17 -23.16
CA GLY A 528 21.23 3.81 -22.06
C GLY A 528 20.42 3.78 -20.77
N PRO A 529 20.96 4.36 -19.68
CA PRO A 529 20.25 4.46 -18.41
C PRO A 529 18.91 5.21 -18.53
N LEU A 530 18.83 6.22 -19.41
CA LEU A 530 17.60 6.98 -19.65
C LEU A 530 16.49 6.08 -20.21
N GLU A 531 16.79 5.30 -21.25
CA GLU A 531 15.83 4.39 -21.87
C GLU A 531 15.41 3.28 -20.89
N LEU A 532 16.36 2.74 -20.12
CA LEU A 532 16.05 1.74 -19.09
C LEU A 532 15.11 2.31 -18.03
N ALA A 533 15.36 3.52 -17.53
CA ALA A 533 14.49 4.16 -16.54
C ALA A 533 13.10 4.45 -17.12
N ALA A 534 13.04 5.10 -18.28
CA ALA A 534 11.79 5.51 -18.90
C ALA A 534 10.91 4.31 -19.27
N LEU A 535 11.47 3.25 -19.84
CA LEU A 535 10.70 2.04 -20.18
C LEU A 535 10.34 1.21 -18.94
N THR A 536 11.15 1.21 -17.89
CA THR A 536 10.78 0.60 -16.60
C THR A 536 9.58 1.33 -16.00
N ALA A 537 9.59 2.66 -16.01
CA ALA A 537 8.44 3.46 -15.57
C ALA A 537 7.20 3.17 -16.41
N ALA A 538 7.32 3.15 -17.74
CA ALA A 538 6.20 2.89 -18.64
C ALA A 538 5.54 1.53 -18.38
N ILE A 539 6.33 0.47 -18.19
CA ILE A 539 5.81 -0.88 -17.91
C ILE A 539 5.09 -0.92 -16.55
N LEU A 540 5.67 -0.32 -15.50
CA LEU A 540 5.07 -0.33 -14.16
C LEU A 540 3.80 0.52 -14.09
N VAL A 541 3.81 1.72 -14.68
CA VAL A 541 2.61 2.58 -14.78
C VAL A 541 1.51 1.90 -15.62
N GLY A 542 1.90 1.25 -16.73
CA GLY A 542 0.96 0.49 -17.55
C GLY A 542 0.32 -0.67 -16.79
N PHE A 543 1.13 -1.42 -16.02
CA PHE A 543 0.62 -2.47 -15.14
C PHE A 543 -0.40 -1.92 -14.14
N GLU A 544 -0.07 -0.82 -13.47
CA GLU A 544 -0.97 -0.15 -12.53
C GLU A 544 -2.27 0.32 -13.17
N LEU A 545 -2.22 0.86 -14.39
CA LEU A 545 -3.42 1.24 -15.14
C LEU A 545 -4.35 0.05 -15.39
N GLY A 546 -3.81 -1.16 -15.56
CA GLY A 546 -4.58 -2.40 -15.79
C GLY A 546 -5.03 -3.14 -14.53
N LEU A 547 -4.72 -2.64 -13.33
CA LEU A 547 -5.01 -3.33 -12.07
C LEU A 547 -6.49 -3.25 -11.68
N THR A 548 -7.07 -4.39 -11.29
CA THR A 548 -8.40 -4.45 -10.65
C THR A 548 -8.42 -3.71 -9.31
N HIS A 549 -7.39 -3.87 -8.50
CA HIS A 549 -7.20 -3.14 -7.25
C HIS A 549 -5.98 -2.25 -7.42
N TRP A 550 -6.20 -0.95 -7.58
CA TRP A 550 -5.16 0.07 -7.63
C TRP A 550 -5.25 0.97 -6.39
N PHE A 551 -4.11 1.41 -5.85
CA PHE A 551 -4.09 2.29 -4.69
C PHE A 551 -2.88 3.22 -4.70
N TYR A 552 -2.97 4.36 -4.02
CA TYR A 552 -1.94 5.42 -4.00
C TYR A 552 -0.57 4.96 -3.50
N LEU A 553 -0.55 3.90 -2.68
CA LEU A 553 0.68 3.29 -2.16
C LEU A 553 1.55 2.66 -3.25
N TYR A 554 1.03 2.51 -4.47
CA TYR A 554 1.74 1.93 -5.61
C TYR A 554 2.54 2.98 -6.39
N ILE A 555 2.24 4.28 -6.25
CA ILE A 555 3.02 5.36 -6.90
C ILE A 555 4.54 5.24 -6.68
N PRO A 556 5.05 4.90 -5.47
CA PRO A 556 6.46 4.61 -5.24
C PRO A 556 7.09 3.53 -6.12
N TRP A 557 6.29 2.62 -6.71
CA TRP A 557 6.77 1.54 -7.57
C TRP A 557 7.41 2.09 -8.85
N PHE A 558 6.78 3.06 -9.49
CA PHE A 558 7.28 3.68 -10.72
C PHE A 558 7.98 5.02 -10.50
N LEU A 559 7.71 5.74 -9.40
CA LEU A 559 8.18 7.11 -9.18
C LEU A 559 9.71 7.27 -9.34
N PRO A 560 10.57 6.39 -8.78
CA PRO A 560 12.02 6.50 -8.97
C PRO A 560 12.40 6.54 -10.44
N PHE A 561 11.74 5.73 -11.26
CA PHE A 561 12.02 5.59 -12.68
C PHE A 561 11.43 6.74 -13.51
N VAL A 562 10.27 7.28 -13.13
CA VAL A 562 9.74 8.53 -13.70
C VAL A 562 10.72 9.67 -13.44
N VAL A 563 11.12 9.88 -12.19
CA VAL A 563 12.06 10.95 -11.82
C VAL A 563 13.40 10.76 -12.55
N LEU A 564 13.94 9.54 -12.60
CA LEU A 564 15.15 9.25 -13.39
C LEU A 564 14.95 9.60 -14.88
N ALA A 565 13.82 9.22 -15.48
CA ALA A 565 13.51 9.56 -16.87
C ALA A 565 13.47 11.07 -17.13
N LEU A 566 12.97 11.86 -16.16
CA LEU A 566 12.88 13.31 -16.27
C LEU A 566 14.23 14.03 -16.07
N PHE A 567 15.09 13.52 -15.19
CA PHE A 567 16.30 14.24 -14.76
C PHE A 567 17.63 13.66 -15.26
N LEU A 568 17.69 12.40 -15.70
CA LEU A 568 18.96 11.81 -16.19
C LEU A 568 19.50 12.57 -17.41
N PRO A 569 20.78 12.96 -17.44
CA PRO A 569 21.37 13.61 -18.60
C PRO A 569 21.25 12.72 -19.85
N ARG A 570 20.86 13.30 -20.98
CA ARG A 570 21.01 12.62 -22.27
C ARG A 570 22.50 12.58 -22.60
N ARG A 571 23.11 11.39 -22.64
CA ARG A 571 24.45 11.26 -23.21
C ARG A 571 24.34 11.49 -24.73
N PRO A 572 25.26 12.26 -25.34
CA PRO A 572 25.33 12.32 -26.80
C PRO A 572 25.50 10.90 -27.35
N ALA A 573 24.81 10.63 -28.46
CA ALA A 573 24.74 9.33 -29.11
C ALA A 573 26.12 8.87 -29.61
#